data_AF-A0A842TNX4-F1
#
_entry.id   AF-A0A842TNX4-F1
#
_cell.length_a   1.000
_cell.length_b   1.000
_cell.length_c   1.000
_cell.angle_alpha   90.00
_cell.angle_beta   90.00
_cell.angle_gamma   90.00
#
_symmetry.space_group_name_H-M   'P 1'
#
loop_
_entity.id
_entity.type
_entity.pdbx_description
1 polymer ?
#
loop_
_entity_poly.entity_id
_entity_poly.type
_entity_poly.pdbx_seq_one_letter_code
_entity_poly.pdbx_strand_id
1 'polypeptide(L)'
;MDWKKFFKYFILILGYSILALGFSFGIIILTGGLSPIGVLINIYLPIVAIFSFIIFPIIIIILLTLNKKKKKYWILTLIFGCLVITLYILPLGSIPYSVNQGESQFSEAFGSDYMDYIPLDLKNKFLDVPYGFWNVFHINQNSQCNISKSCGPYLKIPIYNDSFYFDYYCPRSGSGPFPTIINIHGGAFVAGGPGITNVPEVSQYLANQGYVVIDCSYGLGKFKKNIFINLLLGSVQFALGEGRLNKSYTILESTEQILANLTDFIVKNASELKIDTNNIFVLGRSAGAALAGMFYGYNSTQYPIYKNWFNSTLKLKGLILYYPPTNYTPLFYPENTNPALSDVFFGNESLTPDLLNSLSPINLVDQCAPPTLIFHGMNDGLVPHYESVRLKNRLDEVNATSILISFPFYGHMFDLDINNPAGQISLYYLERFLASIRYTSTS
;
A
#
# COMPACT_ATOMS: atom_id res chain seq x y z
N MET A 1 -7.05 3.18 -55.29
CA MET A 1 -7.49 3.06 -53.88
C MET A 1 -7.76 4.48 -53.36
N ASP A 2 -8.98 4.75 -52.88
CA ASP A 2 -9.31 6.06 -52.32
C ASP A 2 -8.76 6.14 -50.88
N TRP A 3 -7.55 6.67 -50.75
CA TRP A 3 -6.83 6.80 -49.49
C TRP A 3 -7.58 7.66 -48.46
N LYS A 4 -8.36 8.66 -48.89
CA LYS A 4 -9.17 9.49 -47.98
C LYS A 4 -10.31 8.69 -47.38
N LYS A 5 -11.00 7.91 -48.21
CA LYS A 5 -12.08 7.01 -47.76
C LYS A 5 -11.52 5.93 -46.84
N PHE A 6 -10.40 5.31 -47.20
CA PHE A 6 -9.71 4.32 -46.37
C PHE A 6 -9.36 4.90 -44.99
N PHE A 7 -8.67 6.04 -44.94
CA PHE A 7 -8.23 6.66 -43.69
C PHE A 7 -9.42 7.06 -42.80
N LYS A 8 -10.52 7.53 -43.39
CA LYS A 8 -11.76 7.80 -42.65
C LYS A 8 -12.30 6.55 -41.96
N TYR A 9 -12.43 5.42 -42.68
CA TYR A 9 -12.93 4.19 -42.08
C TYR A 9 -11.97 3.63 -41.04
N PHE A 10 -10.66 3.74 -41.28
CA PHE A 10 -9.64 3.38 -40.31
C PHE A 10 -9.81 4.15 -38.98
N ILE A 11 -9.93 5.48 -39.03
CA ILE A 11 -10.15 6.29 -37.82
C ILE A 11 -11.46 5.94 -37.12
N LEU A 12 -12.55 5.71 -37.87
CA LEU A 12 -13.83 5.31 -37.30
C LEU A 12 -13.71 3.97 -36.55
N ILE A 13 -13.11 2.97 -37.18
CA ILE A 13 -12.89 1.66 -36.56
C ILE A 13 -12.02 1.81 -35.31
N LEU A 14 -10.89 2.51 -35.42
CA LEU A 14 -10.00 2.73 -34.29
C LEU A 14 -10.69 3.46 -33.12
N GLY A 15 -11.42 4.54 -33.40
CA GLY A 15 -12.11 5.34 -32.38
C GLY A 15 -13.21 4.55 -31.67
N TYR A 16 -14.03 3.79 -32.40
CA TYR A 16 -15.04 2.93 -31.77
C TYR A 16 -14.41 1.77 -30.99
N SER A 17 -13.31 1.19 -31.47
CA SER A 17 -12.55 0.18 -30.72
C SER A 17 -12.00 0.75 -29.40
N ILE A 18 -11.45 1.96 -29.41
CA ILE A 18 -10.97 2.60 -28.18
C ILE A 18 -12.12 2.89 -27.21
N LEU A 19 -13.27 3.39 -27.70
CA LEU A 19 -14.42 3.58 -26.83
C LEU A 19 -14.95 2.25 -26.25
N ALA A 20 -14.95 1.18 -27.06
CA ALA A 20 -15.41 -0.14 -26.61
C ALA A 20 -14.48 -0.72 -25.54
N LEU A 21 -13.16 -0.61 -25.74
CA LEU A 21 -12.17 -0.97 -24.73
C LEU A 21 -12.30 -0.09 -23.47
N GLY A 22 -12.49 1.21 -23.66
CA GLY A 22 -12.76 2.15 -22.57
C GLY A 22 -13.98 1.75 -21.76
N PHE A 23 -15.09 1.41 -22.40
CA PHE A 23 -16.27 0.92 -21.70
C PHE A 23 -15.99 -0.35 -20.88
N SER A 24 -15.32 -1.35 -21.48
CA SER A 24 -14.94 -2.59 -20.79
C SER A 24 -14.06 -2.32 -19.56
N PHE A 25 -13.09 -1.41 -19.67
CA PHE A 25 -12.26 -0.99 -18.53
C PHE A 25 -13.07 -0.18 -17.51
N GLY A 26 -13.99 0.67 -17.93
CA GLY A 26 -14.91 1.36 -17.02
C GLY A 26 -15.75 0.40 -16.18
N ILE A 27 -16.14 -0.76 -16.72
CA ILE A 27 -16.79 -1.83 -15.92
C ILE A 27 -15.83 -2.43 -14.89
N ILE A 28 -14.53 -2.54 -15.19
CA ILE A 28 -13.52 -2.97 -14.21
C ILE A 28 -13.38 -1.95 -13.08
N ILE A 29 -13.45 -0.64 -13.35
CA ILE A 29 -13.47 0.40 -12.30
C ILE A 29 -14.62 0.17 -11.33
N LEU A 30 -15.81 -0.13 -11.84
CA LEU A 30 -16.99 -0.39 -11.02
C LEU A 30 -16.89 -1.68 -10.21
N THR A 31 -16.38 -2.75 -10.81
CA THR A 31 -16.46 -4.11 -10.25
C THR A 31 -15.21 -4.56 -9.51
N GLY A 32 -14.10 -3.83 -9.62
CA GLY A 32 -12.78 -4.28 -9.14
C GLY A 32 -12.11 -5.35 -10.01
N GLY A 33 -12.78 -5.77 -11.08
CA GLY A 33 -12.32 -6.85 -11.95
C GLY A 33 -12.69 -8.23 -11.40
N LEU A 34 -13.71 -8.86 -12.00
CA LEU A 34 -14.23 -10.16 -11.57
C LEU A 34 -13.39 -11.37 -12.04
N SER A 35 -12.20 -11.12 -12.59
CA SER A 35 -11.29 -12.16 -13.11
C SER A 35 -9.85 -11.82 -12.73
N PRO A 36 -8.92 -12.79 -12.71
CA PRO A 36 -7.51 -12.51 -12.41
C PRO A 36 -6.90 -11.41 -13.28
N ILE A 37 -7.23 -11.39 -14.58
CA ILE A 37 -6.78 -10.34 -15.51
C ILE A 37 -7.46 -9.01 -15.17
N GLY A 38 -8.74 -9.03 -14.80
CA GLY A 38 -9.47 -7.83 -14.37
C GLY A 38 -8.85 -7.20 -13.12
N VAL A 39 -8.48 -8.00 -12.13
CA VAL A 39 -7.80 -7.53 -10.90
C VAL A 39 -6.45 -6.91 -11.25
N LEU A 40 -5.66 -7.53 -12.12
CA LEU A 40 -4.39 -6.95 -12.58
C LEU A 40 -4.58 -5.62 -13.31
N ILE A 41 -5.61 -5.50 -14.16
CA ILE A 41 -5.94 -4.24 -14.81
C ILE A 41 -6.35 -3.20 -13.77
N ASN A 42 -7.14 -3.58 -12.76
CA ASN A 42 -7.63 -2.65 -11.73
C ASN A 42 -6.52 -2.00 -10.90
N ILE A 43 -5.36 -2.65 -10.73
CA ILE A 43 -4.17 -2.05 -10.08
C ILE A 43 -3.69 -0.79 -10.81
N TYR A 44 -3.59 -0.86 -12.15
CA TYR A 44 -3.04 0.24 -12.95
C TYR A 44 -4.10 1.19 -13.48
N LEU A 45 -5.36 0.74 -13.53
CA LEU A 45 -6.42 1.47 -14.22
C LEU A 45 -6.72 2.85 -13.59
N PRO A 46 -6.77 3.04 -12.26
CA PRO A 46 -6.96 4.37 -11.67
C PRO A 46 -5.87 5.39 -12.05
N ILE A 47 -4.62 4.92 -12.23
CA ILE A 47 -3.49 5.76 -12.66
C ILE A 47 -3.74 6.27 -14.08
N VAL A 48 -4.16 5.40 -14.98
CA VAL A 48 -4.45 5.76 -16.38
C VAL A 48 -5.79 6.50 -16.51
N ALA A 49 -6.73 6.21 -15.60
CA ALA A 49 -8.08 6.76 -15.61
C ALA A 49 -8.07 8.27 -15.47
N ILE A 50 -7.06 8.85 -14.80
CA ILE A 50 -6.96 10.30 -14.74
C ILE A 50 -6.76 10.87 -16.15
N PHE A 51 -5.95 10.29 -17.04
CA PHE A 51 -5.77 10.84 -18.39
C PHE A 51 -6.97 10.63 -19.32
N SER A 52 -7.95 9.83 -18.90
CA SER A 52 -9.13 9.51 -19.70
C SER A 52 -10.03 10.72 -19.98
N PHE A 53 -10.01 11.75 -19.11
CA PHE A 53 -10.77 13.00 -19.33
C PHE A 53 -10.22 13.80 -20.52
N ILE A 54 -9.01 13.52 -20.99
CA ILE A 54 -8.44 14.10 -22.22
C ILE A 54 -8.72 13.17 -23.40
N ILE A 55 -8.41 11.89 -23.23
CA ILE A 55 -8.41 10.89 -24.31
C ILE A 55 -9.83 10.70 -24.88
N PHE A 56 -10.82 10.44 -24.02
CA PHE A 56 -12.16 10.11 -24.51
C PHE A 56 -12.88 11.30 -25.17
N PRO A 57 -12.85 12.53 -24.62
CA PRO A 57 -13.43 13.68 -25.31
C PRO A 57 -12.84 13.94 -26.69
N ILE A 58 -11.51 13.81 -26.86
CA ILE A 58 -10.86 13.96 -28.17
C ILE A 58 -11.41 12.91 -29.16
N ILE A 59 -11.46 11.65 -28.76
CA ILE A 59 -11.98 10.56 -29.61
C ILE A 59 -13.44 10.80 -29.96
N ILE A 60 -14.27 11.20 -29.00
CA ILE A 60 -15.68 11.52 -29.21
C ILE A 60 -15.81 12.65 -30.23
N ILE A 61 -15.08 13.76 -30.07
CA ILE A 61 -15.10 14.90 -31.01
C ILE A 61 -14.72 14.45 -32.43
N ILE A 62 -13.68 13.63 -32.57
CA ILE A 62 -13.26 13.08 -33.87
C ILE A 62 -14.39 12.25 -34.50
N LEU A 63 -14.99 11.32 -33.73
CA LEU A 63 -16.07 10.47 -34.22
C LEU A 63 -17.32 11.28 -34.60
N LEU A 64 -17.71 12.27 -33.78
CA LEU A 64 -18.83 13.18 -34.08
C LEU A 64 -18.56 13.97 -35.37
N THR A 65 -17.32 14.44 -35.57
CA THR A 65 -16.91 15.18 -36.78
C THR A 65 -17.02 14.32 -38.04
N LEU A 66 -16.52 13.08 -37.98
CA LEU A 66 -16.55 12.13 -39.12
C LEU A 66 -17.97 11.64 -39.46
N ASN A 67 -18.87 11.63 -38.47
CA ASN A 67 -20.26 11.20 -38.57
C ASN A 67 -21.29 12.34 -38.59
N LYS A 68 -20.88 13.60 -38.77
CA LYS A 68 -21.77 14.79 -38.69
C LYS A 68 -23.05 14.74 -39.54
N LYS A 69 -23.04 13.99 -40.65
CA LYS A 69 -24.21 13.81 -41.55
C LYS A 69 -25.03 12.55 -41.26
N LYS A 70 -24.63 11.71 -40.29
CA LYS A 70 -25.24 10.41 -40.01
C LYS A 70 -25.80 10.40 -38.58
N LYS A 71 -27.01 10.95 -38.41
CA LYS A 71 -27.69 11.16 -37.11
C LYS A 71 -27.63 9.95 -36.17
N LYS A 72 -27.89 8.73 -36.67
CA LYS A 72 -27.83 7.48 -35.87
C LYS A 72 -26.47 7.29 -35.19
N TYR A 73 -25.37 7.34 -35.93
CA TYR A 73 -24.03 7.14 -35.37
C TYR A 73 -23.59 8.30 -34.48
N TRP A 74 -24.03 9.52 -34.81
CA TRP A 74 -23.77 10.69 -33.99
C TRP A 74 -24.38 10.56 -32.59
N ILE A 75 -25.66 10.15 -32.51
CA ILE A 75 -26.35 9.88 -31.23
C ILE A 75 -25.68 8.72 -30.48
N LEU A 76 -25.36 7.62 -31.16
CA LEU A 76 -24.68 6.47 -30.54
C LEU A 76 -23.32 6.87 -29.94
N THR A 77 -22.53 7.68 -30.65
CA THR A 77 -21.25 8.19 -30.15
C THR A 77 -21.44 9.05 -28.90
N LEU A 78 -22.48 9.89 -28.83
CA LEU A 78 -22.77 10.66 -27.62
C LEU A 78 -23.15 9.78 -26.44
N ILE A 79 -24.11 8.87 -26.62
CA ILE A 79 -24.58 7.99 -25.54
C ILE A 79 -23.41 7.18 -24.98
N PHE A 80 -22.66 6.53 -25.87
CA PHE A 80 -21.56 5.66 -25.46
C PHE A 80 -20.37 6.46 -24.93
N GLY A 81 -20.07 7.61 -25.52
CA GLY A 81 -19.03 8.52 -25.04
C GLY A 81 -19.31 9.05 -23.65
N CYS A 82 -20.56 9.51 -23.39
CA CYS A 82 -20.98 9.95 -22.07
C CYS A 82 -20.89 8.81 -21.05
N LEU A 83 -21.33 7.60 -21.41
CA LEU A 83 -21.24 6.44 -20.53
C LEU A 83 -19.78 6.15 -20.12
N VAL A 84 -18.86 6.14 -21.09
CA VAL A 84 -17.43 5.93 -20.82
C VAL A 84 -16.87 7.04 -19.93
N ILE A 85 -17.14 8.30 -20.23
CA ILE A 85 -16.67 9.43 -19.40
C ILE A 85 -17.20 9.30 -17.96
N THR A 86 -18.48 8.97 -17.79
CA THR A 86 -19.08 8.80 -16.46
C THR A 86 -18.39 7.71 -15.66
N LEU A 87 -18.05 6.57 -16.26
CA LEU A 87 -17.37 5.49 -15.54
C LEU A 87 -15.98 5.91 -15.03
N TYR A 88 -15.27 6.73 -15.80
CA TYR A 88 -13.91 7.15 -15.47
C TYR A 88 -13.84 8.35 -14.52
N ILE A 89 -14.93 9.11 -14.35
CA ILE A 89 -14.97 10.19 -13.36
C ILE A 89 -15.28 9.68 -11.95
N LEU A 90 -15.75 8.43 -11.80
CA LEU A 90 -16.14 7.88 -10.50
C LEU A 90 -15.03 7.90 -9.44
N PRO A 91 -13.77 7.53 -9.72
CA PRO A 91 -12.68 7.63 -8.74
C PRO A 91 -12.39 9.09 -8.32
N LEU A 92 -12.59 10.06 -9.20
CA LEU A 92 -12.47 11.48 -8.85
C LEU A 92 -13.67 11.95 -8.01
N GLY A 93 -14.86 11.47 -8.36
CA GLY A 93 -16.09 11.73 -7.60
C GLY A 93 -16.11 11.11 -6.21
N SER A 94 -15.26 10.11 -5.93
CA SER A 94 -15.13 9.48 -4.61
C SER A 94 -14.15 10.18 -3.68
N ILE A 95 -13.39 11.18 -4.14
CA ILE A 95 -12.43 11.94 -3.32
C ILE A 95 -13.09 12.52 -2.05
N PRO A 96 -14.25 13.21 -2.12
CA PRO A 96 -14.89 13.74 -0.92
C PRO A 96 -15.26 12.67 0.11
N TYR A 97 -15.57 11.45 -0.33
CA TYR A 97 -15.87 10.34 0.59
C TYR A 97 -14.66 9.99 1.44
N SER A 98 -13.50 9.75 0.82
CA SER A 98 -12.28 9.37 1.53
C SER A 98 -11.75 10.51 2.41
N VAL A 99 -11.84 11.76 1.94
CA VAL A 99 -11.45 12.95 2.71
C VAL A 99 -12.37 13.14 3.92
N ASN A 100 -13.69 13.11 3.74
CA ASN A 100 -14.62 13.26 4.87
C ASN A 100 -14.46 12.14 5.90
N GLN A 101 -14.20 10.90 5.44
CA GLN A 101 -13.90 9.77 6.33
C GLN A 101 -12.60 9.99 7.12
N GLY A 102 -11.57 10.54 6.48
CA GLY A 102 -10.30 10.92 7.12
C GLY A 102 -10.49 12.03 8.15
N GLU A 103 -11.06 13.18 7.76
CA GLU A 103 -11.30 14.31 8.66
C GLU A 103 -12.12 13.90 9.90
N SER A 104 -13.21 13.13 9.71
CA SER A 104 -14.06 12.68 10.81
C SER A 104 -13.29 11.81 11.80
N GLN A 105 -12.55 10.81 11.32
CA GLN A 105 -11.84 9.88 12.21
C GLN A 105 -10.60 10.51 12.84
N PHE A 106 -9.91 11.43 12.16
CA PHE A 106 -8.82 12.19 12.77
C PHE A 106 -9.34 13.09 13.90
N SER A 107 -10.47 13.78 13.68
CA SER A 107 -11.10 14.59 14.72
C SER A 107 -11.58 13.76 15.90
N GLU A 108 -12.08 12.55 15.67
CA GLU A 108 -12.47 11.61 16.73
C GLU A 108 -11.25 11.09 17.50
N ALA A 109 -10.19 10.71 16.79
CA ALA A 109 -8.99 10.13 17.37
C ALA A 109 -8.11 11.15 18.13
N PHE A 110 -8.03 12.39 17.66
CA PHE A 110 -7.04 13.37 18.13
C PHE A 110 -7.64 14.72 18.53
N GLY A 111 -8.96 14.90 18.42
CA GLY A 111 -9.62 16.19 18.60
C GLY A 111 -9.64 17.03 17.32
N SER A 112 -10.67 17.87 17.16
CA SER A 112 -10.83 18.72 15.96
C SER A 112 -9.71 19.76 15.78
N ASP A 113 -9.01 20.08 16.87
CA ASP A 113 -7.89 21.02 16.98
C ASP A 113 -6.51 20.33 16.92
N TYR A 114 -6.45 19.04 16.57
CA TYR A 114 -5.19 18.26 16.60
C TYR A 114 -4.03 18.92 15.83
N MET A 115 -4.35 19.63 14.75
CA MET A 115 -3.36 20.36 13.94
C MET A 115 -2.71 21.52 14.70
N ASP A 116 -3.36 22.09 15.71
CA ASP A 116 -2.84 23.24 16.47
C ASP A 116 -1.67 22.85 17.37
N TYR A 117 -1.58 21.57 17.77
CA TYR A 117 -0.47 21.03 18.55
C TYR A 117 0.77 20.72 17.71
N ILE A 118 0.64 20.64 16.38
CA ILE A 118 1.75 20.31 15.49
C ILE A 118 2.65 21.54 15.27
N PRO A 119 3.97 21.44 15.50
CA PRO A 119 4.92 22.53 15.28
C PRO A 119 4.82 23.15 13.88
N LEU A 120 4.86 24.48 13.81
CA LEU A 120 4.66 25.23 12.56
C LEU A 120 5.72 24.90 11.50
N ASP A 121 6.98 24.68 11.91
CA ASP A 121 8.08 24.31 11.02
C ASP A 121 7.89 22.93 10.37
N LEU A 122 7.28 21.98 11.10
CA LEU A 122 6.87 20.69 10.55
C LEU A 122 5.63 20.82 9.66
N LYS A 123 4.61 21.56 10.14
CA LYS A 123 3.36 21.80 9.40
C LYS A 123 3.60 22.45 8.03
N ASN A 124 4.57 23.36 7.93
CA ASN A 124 4.96 24.01 6.67
C ASN A 124 5.59 23.05 5.63
N LYS A 125 5.92 21.80 6.03
CA LYS A 125 6.42 20.76 5.11
C LYS A 125 5.33 19.82 4.63
N PHE A 126 4.13 19.90 5.20
CA PHE A 126 3.02 19.02 4.87
C PHE A 126 2.41 19.34 3.52
N LEU A 127 1.64 18.40 3.00
CA LEU A 127 0.72 18.67 1.90
C LEU A 127 -0.37 19.63 2.39
N ASP A 128 -0.58 20.70 1.62
CA ASP A 128 -1.58 21.74 1.93
C ASP A 128 -3.02 21.23 1.79
N VAL A 129 -3.24 20.29 0.85
CA VAL A 129 -4.56 19.75 0.53
C VAL A 129 -4.51 18.22 0.37
N PRO A 130 -5.60 17.49 0.70
CA PRO A 130 -5.66 16.04 0.51
C PRO A 130 -5.51 15.60 -0.95
N TYR A 131 -5.95 16.44 -1.89
CA TYR A 131 -5.84 16.19 -3.32
C TYR A 131 -5.67 17.49 -4.10
N GLY A 132 -4.63 17.55 -4.93
CA GLY A 132 -4.42 18.58 -5.93
C GLY A 132 -4.40 17.99 -7.33
N PHE A 133 -5.26 18.47 -8.22
CA PHE A 133 -5.33 17.97 -9.60
C PHE A 133 -4.00 18.11 -10.35
N TRP A 134 -3.29 19.23 -10.16
CA TRP A 134 -2.01 19.48 -10.81
C TRP A 134 -0.86 18.60 -10.28
N ASN A 135 -0.99 18.11 -9.04
CA ASN A 135 0.01 17.22 -8.43
C ASN A 135 0.11 15.88 -9.17
N VAL A 136 -0.92 15.51 -9.94
CA VAL A 136 -0.91 14.32 -10.82
C VAL A 136 0.22 14.37 -11.84
N PHE A 137 0.59 15.57 -12.29
CA PHE A 137 1.67 15.79 -13.25
C PHE A 137 3.01 16.11 -12.56
N HIS A 138 2.97 16.40 -11.27
CA HIS A 138 4.07 16.96 -10.50
C HIS A 138 3.96 16.54 -9.02
N ILE A 139 4.64 15.47 -8.62
CA ILE A 139 5.11 15.39 -7.24
C ILE A 139 6.36 16.23 -7.07
N ASN A 140 6.47 16.77 -5.86
CA ASN A 140 7.68 17.28 -5.20
C ASN A 140 8.89 16.33 -5.36
N GLN A 141 9.50 16.32 -6.55
CA GLN A 141 10.82 15.76 -6.85
C GLN A 141 11.95 16.44 -6.06
N ASN A 142 11.60 17.39 -5.18
CA ASN A 142 12.51 18.15 -4.34
C ASN A 142 12.53 17.66 -2.88
N SER A 143 12.02 16.46 -2.58
CA SER A 143 12.18 15.85 -1.24
C SER A 143 13.64 15.46 -1.03
N GLN A 144 14.44 16.47 -0.70
CA GLN A 144 15.88 16.40 -0.57
C GLN A 144 16.25 15.68 0.74
N CYS A 145 16.45 14.36 0.69
CA CYS A 145 16.98 13.58 1.80
C CYS A 145 18.38 13.00 1.48
N ASN A 146 19.04 12.41 2.48
CA ASN A 146 20.20 11.55 2.30
C ASN A 146 19.71 10.11 2.15
N ILE A 147 20.27 9.36 1.20
CA ILE A 147 19.88 7.97 0.91
C ILE A 147 21.14 7.12 0.88
N SER A 148 21.16 6.07 1.68
CA SER A 148 22.18 5.01 1.62
C SER A 148 21.49 3.71 1.29
N LYS A 149 21.83 3.11 0.15
CA LYS A 149 21.18 1.89 -0.34
C LYS A 149 21.90 0.64 0.14
N SER A 150 21.15 -0.45 0.31
CA SER A 150 21.69 -1.78 0.63
C SER A 150 22.57 -1.79 1.88
N CYS A 151 22.15 -1.06 2.90
CA CYS A 151 22.77 -1.02 4.22
C CYS A 151 22.59 -2.35 4.96
N GLY A 152 23.56 -2.66 5.82
CA GLY A 152 23.62 -3.90 6.58
C GLY A 152 24.73 -4.84 6.09
N PRO A 153 24.56 -6.16 6.25
CA PRO A 153 23.30 -6.83 6.55
C PRO A 153 22.90 -6.76 8.03
N TYR A 154 21.60 -6.66 8.28
CA TYR A 154 21.05 -6.76 9.63
C TYR A 154 20.93 -8.21 10.11
N LEU A 155 20.88 -9.16 9.17
CA LEU A 155 20.90 -10.59 9.42
C LEU A 155 21.67 -11.32 8.32
N LYS A 156 22.58 -12.22 8.71
CA LYS A 156 23.25 -13.16 7.81
C LYS A 156 22.84 -14.57 8.17
N ILE A 157 22.56 -15.40 7.17
CA ILE A 157 22.33 -16.84 7.33
C ILE A 157 23.43 -17.60 6.54
N PRO A 158 24.61 -17.82 7.14
CA PRO A 158 25.79 -18.31 6.41
C PRO A 158 25.60 -19.65 5.72
N ILE A 159 24.83 -20.56 6.34
CA ILE A 159 24.57 -21.90 5.78
C ILE A 159 23.86 -21.85 4.42
N TYR A 160 23.09 -20.81 4.14
CA TYR A 160 22.43 -20.59 2.85
C TYR A 160 23.10 -19.48 2.02
N ASN A 161 24.15 -18.84 2.53
CA ASN A 161 24.75 -17.65 1.92
C ASN A 161 23.72 -16.53 1.65
N ASP A 162 22.73 -16.39 2.55
CA ASP A 162 21.69 -15.38 2.46
C ASP A 162 21.97 -14.23 3.42
N SER A 163 21.60 -13.01 3.03
CA SER A 163 21.84 -11.79 3.81
C SER A 163 20.72 -10.78 3.57
N PHE A 164 20.25 -10.17 4.65
CA PHE A 164 19.14 -9.22 4.62
C PHE A 164 19.63 -7.81 4.90
N TYR A 165 19.12 -6.86 4.13
CA TYR A 165 19.59 -5.48 4.09
C TYR A 165 18.41 -4.49 4.13
N PHE A 166 18.73 -3.21 4.20
CA PHE A 166 17.75 -2.14 4.14
C PHE A 166 18.28 -0.95 3.35
N ASP A 167 17.39 -0.16 2.77
CA ASP A 167 17.72 1.19 2.32
C ASP A 167 17.45 2.15 3.49
N TYR A 168 18.41 3.04 3.73
CA TYR A 168 18.38 4.02 4.81
C TYR A 168 18.13 5.41 4.22
N TYR A 169 17.01 6.01 4.62
CA TYR A 169 16.65 7.38 4.27
C TYR A 169 16.73 8.22 5.54
N CYS A 170 17.44 9.35 5.48
CA CYS A 170 17.55 10.23 6.64
C CYS A 170 17.52 11.72 6.27
N PRO A 171 17.18 12.59 7.24
CA PRO A 171 17.14 14.03 7.01
C PRO A 171 18.51 14.57 6.60
N ARG A 172 18.55 15.54 5.67
CA ARG A 172 19.81 16.17 5.22
C ARG A 172 20.49 17.01 6.30
N SER A 173 19.69 17.57 7.20
CA SER A 173 20.14 18.48 8.26
C SER A 173 19.61 18.04 9.61
N GLY A 174 20.32 18.43 10.67
CA GLY A 174 20.00 18.07 12.06
C GLY A 174 20.95 17.03 12.63
N SER A 175 21.13 17.08 13.94
CA SER A 175 22.00 16.15 14.68
C SER A 175 21.34 14.81 14.97
N GLY A 176 20.00 14.73 14.90
CA GLY A 176 19.25 13.62 15.47
C GLY A 176 19.31 13.61 17.01
N PRO A 177 18.89 12.50 17.65
CA PRO A 177 18.24 11.35 17.03
C PRO A 177 16.88 11.73 16.43
N PHE A 178 16.44 11.01 15.40
CA PHE A 178 15.22 11.27 14.67
C PHE A 178 14.16 10.19 14.90
N PRO A 179 12.87 10.55 14.99
CA PRO A 179 11.79 9.56 14.98
C PRO A 179 11.95 8.65 13.76
N THR A 180 11.69 7.36 13.93
CA THR A 180 12.09 6.35 12.95
C THR A 180 10.90 5.52 12.49
N ILE A 181 10.85 5.25 11.19
CA ILE A 181 9.84 4.45 10.53
C ILE A 181 10.50 3.19 9.98
N ILE A 182 10.07 2.02 10.43
CA ILE A 182 10.40 0.75 9.80
C ILE A 182 9.39 0.56 8.66
N ASN A 183 9.86 0.60 7.41
CA ASN A 183 9.02 0.45 6.22
C ASN A 183 9.21 -0.96 5.63
N ILE A 184 8.14 -1.75 5.60
CA ILE A 184 8.15 -3.15 5.20
C ILE A 184 7.40 -3.31 3.87
N HIS A 185 8.12 -3.77 2.85
CA HIS A 185 7.57 -3.89 1.50
C HIS A 185 6.48 -4.96 1.37
N GLY A 186 5.63 -4.79 0.36
CA GLY A 186 4.67 -5.82 -0.05
C GLY A 186 5.28 -6.85 -0.99
N GLY A 187 4.43 -7.67 -1.63
CA GLY A 187 4.87 -8.67 -2.62
C GLY A 187 4.51 -10.11 -2.26
N ALA A 188 3.40 -10.29 -1.54
CA ALA A 188 2.83 -11.60 -1.23
C ALA A 188 3.88 -12.59 -0.67
N PHE A 189 4.79 -12.12 0.19
CA PHE A 189 5.89 -12.90 0.78
C PHE A 189 6.86 -13.57 -0.20
N VAL A 190 6.83 -13.26 -1.51
CA VAL A 190 7.66 -13.96 -2.51
C VAL A 190 8.42 -13.05 -3.46
N ALA A 191 8.11 -11.76 -3.42
CA ALA A 191 8.71 -10.74 -4.25
C ALA A 191 8.83 -9.44 -3.45
N GLY A 192 9.54 -8.48 -4.04
CA GLY A 192 9.77 -7.18 -3.44
C GLY A 192 11.13 -7.05 -2.77
N GLY A 193 11.33 -5.88 -2.18
CA GLY A 193 12.57 -5.46 -1.55
C GLY A 193 12.44 -3.99 -1.16
N PRO A 194 13.51 -3.42 -0.58
CA PRO A 194 13.54 -1.99 -0.34
C PRO A 194 13.78 -1.20 -1.63
N GLY A 195 13.50 0.11 -1.58
CA GLY A 195 13.71 1.01 -2.70
C GLY A 195 12.57 0.96 -3.71
N ILE A 196 12.89 0.76 -4.99
CA ILE A 196 11.95 0.99 -6.11
C ILE A 196 10.67 0.13 -6.06
N THR A 197 10.71 -0.99 -5.35
CA THR A 197 9.60 -1.92 -5.20
C THR A 197 8.74 -1.62 -3.96
N ASN A 198 9.10 -0.59 -3.18
CA ASN A 198 8.40 -0.16 -1.96
C ASN A 198 8.12 1.36 -1.91
N VAL A 199 7.80 1.97 -3.05
CA VAL A 199 7.37 3.38 -3.18
C VAL A 199 8.38 4.34 -2.49
N PRO A 200 9.63 4.41 -2.98
CA PRO A 200 10.72 5.13 -2.31
C PRO A 200 10.48 6.63 -2.21
N GLU A 201 9.55 7.19 -2.99
CA GLU A 201 9.09 8.57 -2.91
C GLU A 201 8.49 8.88 -1.54
N VAL A 202 7.74 7.94 -0.94
CA VAL A 202 7.18 8.10 0.40
C VAL A 202 8.29 8.12 1.44
N SER A 203 9.27 7.22 1.35
CA SER A 203 10.43 7.20 2.25
C SER A 203 11.24 8.50 2.18
N GLN A 204 11.47 9.04 0.98
CA GLN A 204 12.15 10.32 0.77
C GLN A 204 11.36 11.50 1.33
N TYR A 205 10.04 11.50 1.10
CA TYR A 205 9.14 12.52 1.60
C TYR A 205 9.16 12.60 3.14
N LEU A 206 9.01 11.45 3.80
CA LEU A 206 9.06 11.34 5.25
C LEU A 206 10.45 11.71 5.80
N ALA A 207 11.52 11.33 5.12
CA ALA A 207 12.86 11.75 5.52
C ALA A 207 13.05 13.28 5.45
N ASN A 208 12.46 13.94 4.46
CA ASN A 208 12.45 15.40 4.36
C ASN A 208 11.66 16.08 5.50
N GLN A 209 10.70 15.37 6.09
CA GLN A 209 9.94 15.81 7.27
C GLN A 209 10.68 15.60 8.61
N GLY A 210 11.87 14.99 8.60
CA GLY A 210 12.65 14.78 9.81
C GLY A 210 12.54 13.37 10.39
N TYR A 211 12.07 12.40 9.62
CA TYR A 211 12.08 10.99 10.01
C TYR A 211 13.31 10.27 9.47
N VAL A 212 13.80 9.27 10.20
CA VAL A 212 14.62 8.21 9.60
C VAL A 212 13.66 7.14 9.06
N VAL A 213 13.92 6.63 7.86
CA VAL A 213 13.17 5.48 7.31
C VAL A 213 14.14 4.34 7.05
N ILE A 214 13.86 3.21 7.71
CA ILE A 214 14.53 1.92 7.51
C ILE A 214 13.61 1.10 6.60
N ASP A 215 13.88 1.13 5.31
CA ASP A 215 13.15 0.35 4.31
C ASP A 215 13.83 -1.01 4.17
N CYS A 216 13.26 -2.07 4.74
CA CYS A 216 13.95 -3.34 4.96
C CYS A 216 13.48 -4.46 4.03
N SER A 217 14.42 -5.29 3.57
CA SER A 217 14.10 -6.61 3.00
C SER A 217 13.67 -7.60 4.08
N TYR A 218 13.01 -8.70 3.71
CA TYR A 218 12.78 -9.87 4.57
C TYR A 218 12.82 -11.16 3.75
N GLY A 219 12.74 -12.32 4.43
CA GLY A 219 12.70 -13.65 3.81
C GLY A 219 11.57 -13.79 2.79
N LEU A 220 11.88 -14.34 1.62
CA LEU A 220 10.88 -14.60 0.58
C LEU A 220 10.72 -16.09 0.32
N GLY A 221 9.47 -16.52 0.20
CA GLY A 221 9.10 -17.85 -0.26
C GLY A 221 9.39 -18.01 -1.75
N LYS A 222 9.71 -19.24 -2.17
CA LYS A 222 9.91 -19.61 -3.58
C LYS A 222 8.82 -20.56 -4.02
N PHE A 223 8.05 -20.19 -5.05
CA PHE A 223 7.12 -21.11 -5.69
C PHE A 223 7.80 -21.96 -6.76
N LYS A 224 7.47 -23.25 -6.82
CA LYS A 224 7.76 -24.09 -7.99
C LYS A 224 6.87 -23.60 -9.14
N LYS A 225 7.45 -23.38 -10.34
CA LYS A 225 6.70 -23.00 -11.55
C LYS A 225 5.49 -23.92 -11.73
N ASN A 226 4.29 -23.43 -11.41
CA ASN A 226 3.01 -24.13 -11.58
C ASN A 226 2.07 -23.20 -12.36
N ILE A 227 1.55 -23.68 -13.49
CA ILE A 227 0.82 -22.90 -14.50
C ILE A 227 -0.32 -22.04 -13.93
N PHE A 228 -1.05 -22.50 -12.91
CA PHE A 228 -2.16 -21.73 -12.31
C PHE A 228 -1.71 -20.69 -11.27
N ILE A 229 -0.71 -21.00 -10.46
CA ILE A 229 -0.12 -20.08 -9.47
C ILE A 229 0.70 -18.98 -10.19
N ASN A 230 1.26 -19.31 -11.36
CA ASN A 230 2.12 -18.43 -12.14
C ASN A 230 1.46 -17.13 -12.62
N LEU A 231 0.13 -17.07 -12.82
CA LEU A 231 -0.46 -15.85 -13.40
C LEU A 231 -0.47 -14.69 -12.39
N LEU A 232 -0.97 -14.93 -11.18
CA LEU A 232 -1.04 -13.88 -10.15
C LEU A 232 0.31 -13.68 -9.47
N LEU A 233 0.93 -14.73 -8.93
CA LEU A 233 2.19 -14.59 -8.20
C LEU A 233 3.37 -14.32 -9.15
N GLY A 234 3.34 -14.85 -10.37
CA GLY A 234 4.34 -14.53 -11.39
C GLY A 234 4.21 -13.10 -11.93
N SER A 235 3.03 -12.49 -11.96
CA SER A 235 2.90 -11.06 -12.32
C SER A 235 3.35 -10.14 -11.19
N VAL A 236 3.08 -10.50 -9.93
CA VAL A 236 3.65 -9.83 -8.75
C VAL A 236 5.18 -9.89 -8.79
N GLN A 237 5.75 -11.06 -9.08
CA GLN A 237 7.19 -11.24 -9.18
C GLN A 237 7.81 -10.54 -10.41
N PHE A 238 7.10 -10.48 -11.53
CA PHE A 238 7.50 -9.67 -12.68
C PHE A 238 7.54 -8.17 -12.35
N ALA A 239 6.54 -7.68 -11.62
CA ALA A 239 6.43 -6.27 -11.26
C ALA A 239 7.40 -5.85 -10.14
N LEU A 240 7.60 -6.70 -9.14
CA LEU A 240 8.34 -6.37 -7.91
C LEU A 240 9.71 -7.07 -7.80
N GLY A 241 10.08 -7.90 -8.78
CA GLY A 241 11.35 -8.63 -8.82
C GLY A 241 11.41 -9.83 -7.86
N GLU A 242 12.17 -10.86 -8.24
CA GLU A 242 12.52 -11.95 -7.32
C GLU A 242 13.65 -11.50 -6.39
N GLY A 243 13.50 -11.74 -5.08
CA GLY A 243 14.65 -11.66 -4.18
C GLY A 243 15.68 -12.73 -4.55
N ARG A 244 16.96 -12.34 -4.66
CA ARG A 244 18.09 -13.25 -4.94
C ARG A 244 18.50 -14.03 -3.68
N LEU A 245 17.54 -14.73 -3.06
CA LEU A 245 17.78 -15.59 -1.89
C LEU A 245 18.03 -17.02 -2.36
N ASN A 246 18.84 -17.78 -1.62
CA ASN A 246 19.14 -19.18 -1.90
C ASN A 246 18.13 -20.10 -1.22
N LYS A 247 17.70 -19.77 0.00
CA LYS A 247 16.62 -20.45 0.71
C LYS A 247 15.23 -19.87 0.36
N SER A 248 14.21 -20.71 0.45
CA SER A 248 12.80 -20.30 0.53
C SER A 248 12.44 -20.11 2.00
N TYR A 249 11.91 -18.94 2.36
CA TYR A 249 11.56 -18.60 3.74
C TYR A 249 10.06 -18.68 3.99
N THR A 250 9.67 -19.14 5.18
CA THR A 250 8.25 -19.16 5.59
C THR A 250 7.80 -17.79 6.10
N ILE A 251 6.48 -17.58 6.25
CA ILE A 251 5.92 -16.39 6.89
C ILE A 251 6.41 -16.30 8.35
N LEU A 252 6.50 -17.43 9.06
CA LEU A 252 7.00 -17.47 10.44
C LEU A 252 8.45 -16.98 10.51
N GLU A 253 9.33 -17.50 9.65
CA GLU A 253 10.73 -17.07 9.59
C GLU A 253 10.85 -15.60 9.22
N SER A 254 10.05 -15.11 8.27
CA SER A 254 10.02 -13.70 7.88
C SER A 254 9.55 -12.80 9.04
N THR A 255 8.60 -13.28 9.83
CA THR A 255 8.12 -12.60 11.03
C THR A 255 9.23 -12.52 12.07
N GLU A 256 9.93 -13.61 12.37
CA GLU A 256 11.05 -13.62 13.31
C GLU A 256 12.17 -12.65 12.88
N GLN A 257 12.51 -12.65 11.60
CA GLN A 257 13.54 -11.77 11.04
C GLN A 257 13.25 -10.29 11.27
N ILE A 258 11.99 -9.88 11.09
CA ILE A 258 11.56 -8.49 11.31
C ILE A 258 11.40 -8.19 12.79
N LEU A 259 10.64 -9.01 13.52
CA LEU A 259 10.29 -8.70 14.91
C LEU A 259 11.49 -8.80 15.85
N ALA A 260 12.41 -9.74 15.60
CA ALA A 260 13.61 -9.95 16.41
C ALA A 260 14.86 -9.36 15.79
N ASN A 261 15.35 -9.93 14.67
CA ASN A 261 16.68 -9.60 14.18
C ASN A 261 16.81 -8.14 13.74
N LEU A 262 15.81 -7.60 13.04
CA LEU A 262 15.82 -6.20 12.63
C LEU A 262 15.68 -5.24 13.82
N THR A 263 14.81 -5.53 14.79
CA THR A 263 14.64 -4.65 15.97
C THR A 263 15.91 -4.61 16.83
N ASP A 264 16.57 -5.75 17.03
CA ASP A 264 17.87 -5.83 17.71
C ASP A 264 18.96 -5.05 16.96
N PHE A 265 19.01 -5.19 15.64
CA PHE A 265 19.96 -4.45 14.82
C PHE A 265 19.74 -2.93 14.95
N ILE A 266 18.49 -2.47 14.88
CA ILE A 266 18.15 -1.05 15.01
C ILE A 266 18.63 -0.50 16.36
N VAL A 267 18.36 -1.20 17.46
CA VAL A 267 18.80 -0.76 18.80
C VAL A 267 20.32 -0.70 18.89
N LYS A 268 21.01 -1.74 18.41
CA LYS A 268 22.48 -1.81 18.44
C LYS A 268 23.14 -0.68 17.67
N ASN A 269 22.54 -0.24 16.56
CA ASN A 269 23.11 0.77 15.66
C ASN A 269 22.43 2.14 15.77
N ALA A 270 21.57 2.35 16.77
CA ALA A 270 20.73 3.55 16.86
C ALA A 270 21.53 4.85 16.86
N SER A 271 22.67 4.89 17.58
CA SER A 271 23.53 6.08 17.61
C SER A 271 24.16 6.40 16.25
N GLU A 272 24.60 5.37 15.51
CA GLU A 272 25.23 5.54 14.19
C GLU A 272 24.18 5.99 13.15
N LEU A 273 23.01 5.37 13.20
CA LEU A 273 21.88 5.64 12.30
C LEU A 273 21.02 6.83 12.75
N LYS A 274 21.43 7.55 13.81
CA LYS A 274 20.68 8.69 14.38
C LYS A 274 19.21 8.37 14.65
N ILE A 275 18.91 7.16 15.10
CA ILE A 275 17.56 6.66 15.37
C ILE A 275 17.15 7.03 16.80
N ASP A 276 15.97 7.62 16.94
CA ASP A 276 15.29 7.78 18.21
C ASP A 276 14.49 6.51 18.53
N THR A 277 15.05 5.67 19.39
CA THR A 277 14.41 4.43 19.82
C THR A 277 13.12 4.66 20.61
N ASN A 278 12.84 5.88 21.07
CA ASN A 278 11.60 6.19 21.79
C ASN A 278 10.43 6.58 20.87
N ASN A 279 10.68 6.76 19.57
CA ASN A 279 9.69 7.20 18.60
C ASN A 279 9.73 6.32 17.35
N ILE A 280 9.34 5.05 17.51
CA ILE A 280 9.31 4.05 16.44
C ILE A 280 7.91 3.91 15.87
N PHE A 281 7.79 4.00 14.55
CA PHE A 281 6.60 3.67 13.79
C PHE A 281 6.90 2.49 12.87
N VAL A 282 5.88 1.70 12.54
CA VAL A 282 6.01 0.62 11.57
C VAL A 282 4.99 0.82 10.47
N LEU A 283 5.47 0.94 9.24
CA LEU A 283 4.67 1.05 8.04
C LEU A 283 4.82 -0.24 7.23
N GLY A 284 3.71 -0.77 6.71
CA GLY A 284 3.78 -1.90 5.81
C GLY A 284 2.70 -1.84 4.72
N ARG A 285 2.97 -2.54 3.62
CA ARG A 285 2.05 -2.70 2.47
C ARG A 285 1.73 -4.17 2.22
N SER A 286 0.46 -4.55 2.07
CA SER A 286 0.05 -5.93 1.72
C SER A 286 0.71 -6.95 2.67
N ALA A 287 1.51 -7.89 2.16
CA ALA A 287 2.30 -8.82 2.98
C ALA A 287 3.16 -8.12 4.06
N GLY A 288 3.80 -7.00 3.72
CA GLY A 288 4.53 -6.17 4.69
C GLY A 288 3.62 -5.49 5.71
N ALA A 289 2.37 -5.17 5.36
CA ALA A 289 1.37 -4.67 6.31
C ALA A 289 0.91 -5.78 7.26
N ALA A 290 0.94 -7.03 6.81
CA ALA A 290 0.72 -8.17 7.70
C ALA A 290 1.85 -8.31 8.71
N LEU A 291 3.12 -8.24 8.26
CA LEU A 291 4.30 -8.22 9.15
C LEU A 291 4.30 -7.02 10.10
N ALA A 292 3.93 -5.83 9.60
CA ALA A 292 3.75 -4.65 10.43
C ALA A 292 2.64 -4.85 11.48
N GLY A 293 1.53 -5.49 11.10
CA GLY A 293 0.45 -5.86 12.00
C GLY A 293 0.89 -6.82 13.11
N MET A 294 1.92 -7.65 12.91
CA MET A 294 2.45 -8.51 13.96
C MET A 294 3.03 -7.73 15.15
N PHE A 295 3.32 -6.43 15.00
CA PHE A 295 3.71 -5.55 16.10
C PHE A 295 2.57 -5.27 17.11
N TYR A 296 1.33 -5.69 16.86
CA TYR A 296 0.31 -5.75 17.93
C TYR A 296 0.78 -6.64 19.09
N GLY A 297 1.60 -7.66 18.82
CA GLY A 297 2.20 -8.51 19.85
C GLY A 297 3.27 -7.81 20.72
N TYR A 298 3.70 -6.58 20.39
CA TYR A 298 4.83 -5.90 21.04
C TYR A 298 4.60 -5.67 22.54
N ASN A 299 3.45 -5.09 22.89
CA ASN A 299 3.04 -4.86 24.27
C ASN A 299 1.86 -5.75 24.70
N SER A 300 1.57 -6.80 23.92
CA SER A 300 0.40 -7.63 24.19
C SER A 300 0.48 -8.26 25.58
N THR A 301 -0.63 -8.18 26.31
CA THR A 301 -0.84 -8.82 27.62
C THR A 301 -1.48 -10.19 27.47
N GLN A 302 -2.13 -10.45 26.33
CA GLN A 302 -2.87 -11.67 26.04
C GLN A 302 -2.04 -12.71 25.27
N TYR A 303 -1.09 -12.28 24.43
CA TYR A 303 -0.31 -13.16 23.55
C TYR A 303 1.20 -12.97 23.72
N PRO A 304 1.79 -13.47 24.82
CA PRO A 304 3.19 -13.21 25.16
C PRO A 304 4.21 -13.89 24.23
N ILE A 305 3.78 -14.74 23.30
CA ILE A 305 4.67 -15.55 22.44
C ILE A 305 5.65 -14.68 21.65
N TYR A 306 5.21 -13.50 21.19
CA TYR A 306 6.06 -12.57 20.45
C TYR A 306 6.76 -11.55 21.34
N LYS A 307 6.34 -11.36 22.59
CA LYS A 307 6.90 -10.34 23.50
C LYS A 307 8.42 -10.49 23.67
N ASN A 308 8.92 -11.72 23.65
CA ASN A 308 10.35 -12.03 23.77
C ASN A 308 11.12 -11.87 22.46
N TRP A 309 10.45 -11.71 21.32
CA TRP A 309 11.10 -11.48 20.04
C TRP A 309 11.52 -10.03 19.91
N PHE A 310 10.74 -9.09 20.44
CA PHE A 310 11.04 -7.67 20.28
C PHE A 310 12.13 -7.17 21.22
N ASN A 311 12.98 -6.27 20.72
CA ASN A 311 13.83 -5.50 21.60
C ASN A 311 13.03 -4.47 22.41
N SER A 312 12.95 -4.68 23.72
CA SER A 312 12.18 -3.84 24.66
C SER A 312 12.69 -2.38 24.80
N THR A 313 13.88 -2.08 24.26
CA THR A 313 14.44 -0.72 24.22
C THR A 313 13.67 0.19 23.27
N LEU A 314 13.12 -0.37 22.18
CA LEU A 314 12.27 0.39 21.27
C LEU A 314 10.98 0.83 21.99
N LYS A 315 10.41 1.96 21.60
CA LYS A 315 9.07 2.37 22.00
C LYS A 315 8.25 2.59 20.74
N LEU A 316 7.39 1.62 20.48
CA LEU A 316 6.44 1.66 19.39
C LEU A 316 5.38 2.73 19.65
N LYS A 317 5.16 3.60 18.67
CA LYS A 317 4.24 4.74 18.73
C LYS A 317 3.02 4.57 17.84
N GLY A 318 3.14 3.87 16.73
CA GLY A 318 2.00 3.62 15.85
C GLY A 318 2.30 2.67 14.70
N LEU A 319 1.23 2.11 14.14
CA LEU A 319 1.25 1.24 12.98
C LEU A 319 0.54 1.91 11.80
N ILE A 320 1.10 1.75 10.60
CA ILE A 320 0.54 2.26 9.36
C ILE A 320 0.41 1.09 8.38
N LEU A 321 -0.82 0.71 8.07
CA LEU A 321 -1.13 -0.51 7.35
C LEU A 321 -1.85 -0.18 6.04
N TYR A 322 -1.16 -0.41 4.92
CA TYR A 322 -1.75 -0.32 3.59
C TYR A 322 -2.27 -1.68 3.16
N TYR A 323 -3.59 -1.76 2.92
CA TYR A 323 -4.34 -2.93 2.46
C TYR A 323 -3.89 -4.25 3.13
N PRO A 324 -3.89 -4.33 4.48
CA PRO A 324 -3.35 -5.46 5.21
C PRO A 324 -4.23 -6.71 5.08
N PRO A 325 -3.65 -7.90 4.79
CA PRO A 325 -4.27 -9.15 5.16
C PRO A 325 -4.11 -9.36 6.67
N THR A 326 -5.22 -9.57 7.38
CA THR A 326 -5.23 -9.51 8.86
C THR A 326 -5.57 -10.85 9.51
N ASN A 327 -6.27 -11.72 8.79
CA ASN A 327 -6.64 -13.05 9.23
C ASN A 327 -6.23 -14.08 8.17
N TYR A 328 -5.22 -14.89 8.50
CA TYR A 328 -4.70 -15.95 7.63
C TYR A 328 -5.59 -17.19 7.61
N THR A 329 -6.40 -17.42 8.65
CA THR A 329 -7.26 -18.60 8.73
C THR A 329 -8.21 -18.73 7.54
N PRO A 330 -9.08 -17.75 7.20
CA PRO A 330 -9.95 -17.86 6.02
C PRO A 330 -9.18 -17.76 4.69
N LEU A 331 -7.98 -17.19 4.69
CA LEU A 331 -7.15 -17.10 3.49
C LEU A 331 -6.55 -18.45 3.11
N PHE A 332 -6.21 -19.30 4.09
CA PHE A 332 -5.49 -20.55 3.88
C PHE A 332 -6.24 -21.82 4.34
N TYR A 333 -7.41 -21.72 4.99
CA TYR A 333 -8.13 -22.85 5.59
C TYR A 333 -9.68 -22.70 5.55
N PRO A 334 -10.48 -23.79 5.40
CA PRO A 334 -10.14 -25.11 4.87
C PRO A 334 -10.29 -25.20 3.34
N GLU A 335 -10.96 -24.22 2.69
CA GLU A 335 -11.37 -24.30 1.28
C GLU A 335 -10.31 -23.78 0.28
N ASN A 336 -9.23 -23.14 0.76
CA ASN A 336 -8.16 -22.58 -0.06
C ASN A 336 -6.82 -23.32 0.06
N THR A 337 -6.82 -24.58 0.52
CA THR A 337 -5.61 -25.40 0.55
C THR A 337 -5.23 -25.85 -0.86
N ASN A 338 -4.80 -24.93 -1.72
CA ASN A 338 -3.90 -25.31 -2.79
C ASN A 338 -2.59 -25.72 -2.09
N PRO A 339 -2.22 -27.01 -2.09
CA PRO A 339 -1.04 -27.47 -1.34
C PRO A 339 0.22 -26.72 -1.76
N ALA A 340 0.29 -26.27 -3.01
CA ALA A 340 1.41 -25.49 -3.51
C ALA A 340 1.47 -24.04 -3.00
N LEU A 341 0.38 -23.45 -2.47
CA LEU A 341 0.44 -22.19 -1.73
C LEU A 341 0.91 -22.41 -0.29
N SER A 342 0.38 -23.46 0.36
CA SER A 342 0.80 -23.91 1.69
C SER A 342 2.31 -24.15 1.75
N ASP A 343 2.85 -24.92 0.81
CA ASP A 343 4.29 -25.25 0.73
C ASP A 343 5.19 -24.01 0.63
N VAL A 344 4.69 -22.90 0.09
CA VAL A 344 5.52 -21.71 -0.09
C VAL A 344 5.45 -20.76 1.08
N PHE A 345 4.27 -20.59 1.65
CA PHE A 345 4.10 -19.71 2.79
C PHE A 345 4.55 -20.35 4.11
N PHE A 346 4.46 -21.68 4.22
CA PHE A 346 4.69 -22.41 5.47
C PHE A 346 5.69 -23.57 5.31
N GLY A 347 6.18 -23.86 4.11
CA GLY A 347 7.16 -24.92 3.92
C GLY A 347 6.60 -26.29 4.30
N ASN A 348 7.36 -27.03 5.11
CA ASN A 348 6.94 -28.33 5.65
C ASN A 348 6.18 -28.20 6.99
N GLU A 349 5.89 -26.99 7.46
CA GLU A 349 5.13 -26.80 8.69
C GLU A 349 3.69 -27.27 8.49
N SER A 350 3.17 -28.02 9.45
CA SER A 350 1.75 -28.39 9.46
C SER A 350 0.91 -27.12 9.63
N LEU A 351 0.12 -26.75 8.62
CA LEU A 351 -0.87 -25.67 8.76
C LEU A 351 -1.95 -26.09 9.75
N THR A 352 -1.76 -25.71 11.00
CA THR A 352 -2.77 -25.83 12.05
C THR A 352 -3.52 -24.51 12.19
N PRO A 353 -4.81 -24.53 12.60
CA PRO A 353 -5.52 -23.33 12.98
C PRO A 353 -4.75 -22.49 14.02
N ASP A 354 -4.04 -23.13 14.95
CA ASP A 354 -3.26 -22.43 15.98
C ASP A 354 -2.07 -21.64 15.39
N LEU A 355 -1.36 -22.20 14.40
CA LEU A 355 -0.28 -21.49 13.70
C LEU A 355 -0.83 -20.33 12.88
N LEU A 356 -1.92 -20.55 12.14
CA LEU A 356 -2.55 -19.47 11.35
C LEU A 356 -3.10 -18.37 12.26
N ASN A 357 -3.68 -18.74 13.40
CA ASN A 357 -4.20 -17.80 14.38
C ASN A 357 -3.08 -17.01 15.05
N SER A 358 -1.94 -17.63 15.37
CA SER A 358 -0.79 -16.92 15.97
C SER A 358 -0.17 -15.92 14.99
N LEU A 359 -0.11 -16.26 13.70
CA LEU A 359 0.41 -15.40 12.64
C LEU A 359 -0.63 -14.42 12.05
N SER A 360 -1.85 -14.37 12.58
CA SER A 360 -2.89 -13.44 12.11
C SER A 360 -2.89 -12.16 12.95
N PRO A 361 -2.51 -10.99 12.40
CA PRO A 361 -2.46 -9.73 13.15
C PRO A 361 -3.72 -9.40 13.95
N ILE A 362 -4.91 -9.69 13.41
CA ILE A 362 -6.18 -9.37 14.08
C ILE A 362 -6.32 -10.05 15.45
N ASN A 363 -5.73 -11.24 15.61
CA ASN A 363 -5.82 -12.01 16.83
C ASN A 363 -4.89 -11.48 17.93
N LEU A 364 -3.88 -10.67 17.57
CA LEU A 364 -2.93 -10.09 18.51
C LEU A 364 -3.39 -8.75 19.09
N VAL A 365 -4.50 -8.19 18.57
CA VAL A 365 -5.05 -6.93 19.05
C VAL A 365 -5.64 -7.10 20.45
N ASP A 366 -5.11 -6.31 21.39
CA ASP A 366 -5.63 -6.15 22.75
C ASP A 366 -5.61 -4.66 23.17
N GLN A 367 -5.90 -4.39 24.44
CA GLN A 367 -5.99 -3.05 25.03
C GLN A 367 -4.67 -2.25 24.95
N CYS A 368 -3.54 -2.94 24.70
CA CYS A 368 -2.23 -2.33 24.54
C CYS A 368 -1.85 -2.12 23.07
N ALA A 369 -2.79 -2.34 22.13
CA ALA A 369 -2.57 -2.10 20.72
C ALA A 369 -2.12 -0.64 20.49
N PRO A 370 -1.01 -0.42 19.76
CA PRO A 370 -0.59 0.92 19.40
C PRO A 370 -1.64 1.59 18.51
N PRO A 371 -1.67 2.94 18.46
CA PRO A 371 -2.47 3.67 17.49
C PRO A 371 -2.22 3.17 16.07
N THR A 372 -3.28 2.95 15.28
CA THR A 372 -3.18 2.37 13.94
C THR A 372 -3.88 3.23 12.89
N LEU A 373 -3.16 3.54 11.81
CA LEU A 373 -3.72 4.09 10.57
C LEU A 373 -3.81 3.00 9.51
N ILE A 374 -4.99 2.83 8.92
CA ILE A 374 -5.27 1.81 7.90
C ILE A 374 -5.76 2.51 6.63
N PHE A 375 -5.20 2.09 5.49
CA PHE A 375 -5.60 2.56 4.17
C PHE A 375 -6.01 1.39 3.29
N HIS A 376 -7.15 1.43 2.60
CA HIS A 376 -7.59 0.29 1.78
C HIS A 376 -8.51 0.67 0.62
N GLY A 377 -8.23 0.14 -0.58
CA GLY A 377 -9.14 0.22 -1.72
C GLY A 377 -10.40 -0.62 -1.52
N MET A 378 -11.59 -0.07 -1.80
CA MET A 378 -12.85 -0.84 -1.63
C MET A 378 -13.04 -1.92 -2.70
N ASN A 379 -12.37 -1.78 -3.84
CA ASN A 379 -12.40 -2.73 -4.95
C ASN A 379 -11.16 -3.64 -4.97
N ASP A 380 -10.52 -3.83 -3.81
CA ASP A 380 -9.37 -4.71 -3.67
C ASP A 380 -9.76 -6.17 -3.93
N GLY A 381 -9.35 -6.67 -5.10
CA GLY A 381 -9.59 -8.04 -5.55
C GLY A 381 -8.53 -9.05 -5.07
N LEU A 382 -7.51 -8.63 -4.31
CA LEU A 382 -6.46 -9.51 -3.79
C LEU A 382 -6.58 -9.72 -2.29
N VAL A 383 -6.76 -8.64 -1.54
CA VAL A 383 -7.04 -8.68 -0.10
C VAL A 383 -8.38 -7.97 0.09
N PRO A 384 -9.46 -8.69 0.42
CA PRO A 384 -10.76 -8.05 0.52
C PRO A 384 -10.78 -6.93 1.56
N HIS A 385 -11.39 -5.80 1.20
CA HIS A 385 -11.53 -4.61 2.06
C HIS A 385 -12.09 -4.90 3.46
N TYR A 386 -12.96 -5.91 3.58
CA TYR A 386 -13.55 -6.30 4.87
C TYR A 386 -12.49 -6.73 5.90
N GLU A 387 -11.30 -7.15 5.50
CA GLU A 387 -10.19 -7.46 6.41
C GLU A 387 -9.80 -6.22 7.23
N SER A 388 -9.68 -5.06 6.58
CA SER A 388 -9.40 -3.80 7.29
C SER A 388 -10.59 -3.29 8.09
N VAL A 389 -11.83 -3.52 7.65
CA VAL A 389 -13.01 -3.22 8.44
C VAL A 389 -13.05 -4.07 9.72
N ARG A 390 -12.77 -5.36 9.62
CA ARG A 390 -12.71 -6.27 10.78
C ARG A 390 -11.60 -5.86 11.76
N LEU A 391 -10.42 -5.53 11.25
CA LEU A 391 -9.32 -5.05 12.09
C LEU A 391 -9.68 -3.73 12.79
N LYS A 392 -10.29 -2.77 12.07
CA LYS A 392 -10.78 -1.52 12.64
C LYS A 392 -11.78 -1.77 13.78
N ASN A 393 -12.79 -2.59 13.54
CA ASN A 393 -13.78 -2.95 14.56
C ASN A 393 -13.12 -3.61 15.77
N ARG A 394 -12.15 -4.50 15.55
CA ARG A 394 -11.41 -5.17 16.63
C ARG A 394 -10.60 -4.19 17.48
N LEU A 395 -9.99 -3.16 16.86
CA LEU A 395 -9.29 -2.09 17.57
C LEU A 395 -10.26 -1.21 18.37
N ASP A 396 -11.43 -0.91 17.81
CA ASP A 396 -12.47 -0.14 18.49
C ASP A 396 -13.03 -0.87 19.71
N GLU A 397 -13.23 -2.19 19.62
CA GLU A 397 -13.69 -3.04 20.74
C GLU A 397 -12.76 -2.99 21.96
N VAL A 398 -11.46 -2.75 21.74
CA VAL A 398 -10.47 -2.63 22.82
C VAL A 398 -10.14 -1.17 23.14
N ASN A 399 -10.87 -0.21 22.56
CA ASN A 399 -10.68 1.23 22.68
C ASN A 399 -9.27 1.70 22.26
N ALA A 400 -8.64 1.01 21.31
CA ALA A 400 -7.38 1.44 20.72
C ALA A 400 -7.63 2.52 19.66
N THR A 401 -6.82 3.58 19.66
CA THR A 401 -6.89 4.64 18.63
C THR A 401 -6.70 4.03 17.24
N SER A 402 -7.70 4.14 16.38
CA SER A 402 -7.64 3.55 15.06
C SER A 402 -8.37 4.39 14.02
N ILE A 403 -7.80 4.46 12.81
CA ILE A 403 -8.33 5.24 11.69
C ILE A 403 -8.31 4.36 10.46
N LEU A 404 -9.44 4.25 9.75
CA LEU A 404 -9.55 3.55 8.47
C LEU A 404 -9.99 4.52 7.37
N ILE A 405 -9.13 4.75 6.39
CA ILE A 405 -9.46 5.53 5.19
C ILE A 405 -9.60 4.57 4.02
N SER A 406 -10.81 4.54 3.47
CA SER A 406 -11.22 3.65 2.38
C SER A 406 -11.33 4.42 1.07
N PHE A 407 -10.91 3.80 -0.03
CA PHE A 407 -10.88 4.43 -1.35
C PHE A 407 -11.87 3.75 -2.30
N PRO A 408 -13.06 4.33 -2.55
CA PRO A 408 -14.03 3.77 -3.49
C PRO A 408 -13.45 3.71 -4.90
N PHE A 409 -13.68 2.59 -5.60
CA PHE A 409 -13.22 2.29 -6.96
C PHE A 409 -11.71 2.00 -7.13
N TYR A 410 -10.93 2.06 -6.04
CA TYR A 410 -9.52 1.70 -6.04
C TYR A 410 -9.33 0.25 -5.59
N GLY A 411 -8.39 -0.46 -6.22
CA GLY A 411 -8.03 -1.83 -5.89
C GLY A 411 -6.80 -1.95 -5.00
N HIS A 412 -6.19 -3.14 -5.04
CA HIS A 412 -4.91 -3.40 -4.39
C HIS A 412 -3.83 -2.48 -4.96
N MET A 413 -2.83 -2.12 -4.14
CA MET A 413 -1.69 -1.31 -4.56
C MET A 413 -2.07 0.07 -5.14
N PHE A 414 -3.16 0.67 -4.62
CA PHE A 414 -3.65 1.96 -5.08
C PHE A 414 -2.63 3.10 -4.94
N ASP A 415 -1.58 2.95 -4.11
CA ASP A 415 -0.57 3.96 -3.81
C ASP A 415 0.75 3.77 -4.57
N LEU A 416 0.84 2.82 -5.51
CA LEU A 416 2.05 2.63 -6.34
C LEU A 416 2.46 3.90 -7.06
N ASP A 417 1.48 4.65 -7.54
CA ASP A 417 1.67 6.02 -7.98
C ASP A 417 1.11 6.97 -6.94
N ILE A 418 1.98 7.50 -6.08
CA ILE A 418 1.65 8.52 -5.10
C ILE A 418 0.99 9.77 -5.72
N ASN A 419 1.15 10.04 -7.02
CA ASN A 419 0.54 11.20 -7.68
C ASN A 419 -0.96 11.04 -7.93
N ASN A 420 -1.48 9.81 -7.92
CA ASN A 420 -2.91 9.59 -8.15
C ASN A 420 -3.74 10.05 -6.91
N PRO A 421 -5.08 10.23 -7.03
CA PRO A 421 -5.86 10.77 -5.94
C PRO A 421 -5.77 9.98 -4.62
N ALA A 422 -5.86 8.65 -4.65
CA ALA A 422 -5.78 7.82 -3.45
C ALA A 422 -4.36 7.84 -2.86
N GLY A 423 -3.33 7.86 -3.71
CA GLY A 423 -1.94 8.08 -3.31
C GLY A 423 -1.78 9.38 -2.51
N GLN A 424 -2.19 10.51 -3.09
CA GLN A 424 -2.09 11.84 -2.46
C GLN A 424 -2.82 11.90 -1.12
N ILE A 425 -4.07 11.42 -1.08
CA ILE A 425 -4.88 11.40 0.15
C ILE A 425 -4.19 10.54 1.22
N SER A 426 -3.65 9.36 0.85
CA SER A 426 -2.97 8.50 1.82
C SER A 426 -1.73 9.15 2.41
N LEU A 427 -0.92 9.86 1.60
CA LEU A 427 0.26 10.57 2.08
C LEU A 427 -0.11 11.76 2.98
N TYR A 428 -1.16 12.50 2.61
CA TYR A 428 -1.70 13.62 3.38
C TYR A 428 -2.12 13.20 4.79
N TYR A 429 -2.78 12.05 4.94
CA TYR A 429 -3.16 11.55 6.26
C TYR A 429 -2.03 10.80 6.97
N LEU A 430 -1.09 10.19 6.24
CA LEU A 430 0.10 9.56 6.80
C LEU A 430 0.95 10.55 7.61
N GLU A 431 1.34 11.68 7.00
CA GLU A 431 2.14 12.69 7.69
C GLU A 431 1.44 13.28 8.92
N ARG A 432 0.13 13.48 8.82
CA ARG A 432 -0.71 13.99 9.91
C ARG A 432 -0.77 13.01 11.05
N PHE A 433 -0.98 11.73 10.76
CA PHE A 433 -1.00 10.68 11.78
C PHE A 433 0.34 10.61 12.54
N LEU A 434 1.46 10.57 11.80
CA LEU A 434 2.79 10.51 12.40
C LEU A 434 3.04 11.71 13.34
N ALA A 435 2.62 12.91 12.94
CA ALA A 435 2.78 14.10 13.77
C ALA A 435 1.78 14.17 14.93
N SER A 436 0.51 13.80 14.73
CA SER A 436 -0.49 13.76 15.79
C SER A 436 -0.01 12.88 16.93
N ILE A 437 0.42 11.65 16.65
CA ILE A 437 0.94 10.73 17.67
C ILE A 437 2.12 11.30 18.47
N ARG A 438 2.90 12.20 17.86
CA ARG A 438 4.07 12.81 18.52
C ARG A 438 3.75 14.05 19.34
N TYR A 439 2.74 14.81 18.94
CA TYR A 439 2.53 16.17 19.46
C TYR A 439 1.15 16.38 20.10
N THR A 440 0.17 15.52 19.83
CA THR A 440 -1.10 15.56 20.56
C THR A 440 -0.98 14.74 21.83
N SER A 441 -1.57 15.26 22.90
CA SER A 441 -1.72 14.50 24.13
C SER A 441 -2.87 13.52 23.89
N THR A 442 -2.59 12.22 23.75
CA THR A 442 -3.66 11.22 23.79
C THR A 442 -4.23 11.24 25.21
N SER A 443 -5.45 11.75 25.36
CA SER A 443 -6.18 11.85 26.62
C SER A 443 -6.48 10.49 27.25
#